data_AF-A0A1Q7ZCL2-F1
#
_entry.id   AF-A0A1Q7ZCL2-F1
#
_cell.length_a   1.000
_cell.length_b   1.000
_cell.length_c   1.000
_cell.angle_alpha   90.00
_cell.angle_beta   90.00
_cell.angle_gamma   90.00
#
_symmetry.space_group_name_H-M   'P 1'
#
loop_
_entity.id
_entity.type
_entity.pdbx_description
1 polymer ?
#
loop_
_entity_poly.entity_id
_entity_poly.type
_entity_poly.pdbx_seq_one_letter_code
_entity_poly.pdbx_strand_id
1 'polypeptide(L)'
;MTGLFILKALLVAAVVLMFLTTVGTITYRITDTALEVRILGRVIRRILLADIEEVHRRGALVHENWSSLKFWNSVTIRRRSGLLRNFMISPDDPDRFAARLQEAARRSVGDVTL
;
A
#
# COMPACT_ATOMS: atom_id res chain seq x y z
N MET A 1 -20.46 31.70 22.00
CA MET A 1 -19.09 31.13 21.82
C MET A 1 -19.10 29.60 21.83
N THR A 2 -19.79 28.96 22.79
CA THR A 2 -19.87 27.48 22.92
C THR A 2 -20.36 26.74 21.67
N GLY A 3 -21.41 27.22 20.99
CA GLY A 3 -21.93 26.57 19.78
C GLY A 3 -20.94 26.51 18.62
N LEU A 4 -20.11 27.54 18.45
CA LEU A 4 -19.06 27.56 17.41
C LEU A 4 -17.93 26.56 17.73
N PHE A 5 -17.58 26.40 19.01
CA PHE A 5 -16.60 25.40 19.43
C PHE A 5 -17.11 23.97 19.22
N ILE A 6 -18.38 23.71 19.54
CA ILE A 6 -19.03 22.42 19.29
C ILE A 6 -19.04 22.10 17.79
N LEU A 7 -19.45 23.06 16.95
CA LEU A 7 -19.46 22.87 15.49
C LEU A 7 -18.05 22.57 14.94
N LYS A 8 -17.03 23.30 15.38
CA LYS A 8 -15.63 23.04 14.98
C LYS A 8 -15.17 21.65 15.43
N ALA A 9 -15.47 21.26 16.67
CA ALA A 9 -15.11 19.94 17.19
C ALA A 9 -15.79 18.82 16.40
N LEU A 10 -17.08 18.97 16.06
CA LEU A 10 -17.80 18.01 15.23
C LEU A 10 -17.21 17.90 13.82
N LEU A 11 -16.83 19.02 13.21
CA LEU A 11 -16.21 19.02 11.89
C LEU A 11 -14.83 18.33 11.90
N VAL A 12 -14.01 18.60 12.91
CA VAL A 12 -12.73 17.91 13.11
C VAL A 12 -12.96 16.41 13.32
N ALA A 13 -13.91 16.03 14.17
CA ALA A 13 -14.24 14.63 14.40
C ALA A 13 -14.72 13.92 13.12
N ALA A 14 -15.56 14.58 12.32
CA ALA A 14 -16.04 14.04 11.05
C ALA A 14 -14.88 13.81 10.05
N VAL A 15 -13.94 14.76 9.94
CA VAL A 15 -12.76 14.61 9.08
C VAL A 15 -11.86 13.46 9.57
N VAL A 16 -11.63 13.36 10.88
CA VAL A 16 -10.84 12.25 11.45
C VAL A 16 -11.52 10.90 11.21
N LEU A 17 -12.82 10.79 11.46
CA LEU A 17 -13.58 9.57 11.21
C LEU A 17 -13.55 9.18 9.73
N MET A 18 -13.76 10.13 8.82
CA MET A 18 -13.67 9.90 7.37
C MET A 18 -12.28 9.42 6.95
N PHE A 19 -11.22 10.00 7.53
CA PHE A 19 -9.85 9.56 7.28
C PHE A 19 -9.62 8.12 7.78
N LEU A 20 -10.01 7.83 9.02
CA LEU A 20 -9.83 6.50 9.64
C LEU A 20 -10.60 5.42 8.88
N THR A 21 -11.85 5.68 8.46
CA THR A 21 -12.63 4.73 7.67
C THR A 21 -12.02 4.51 6.29
N THR A 22 -11.51 5.56 5.65
CA THR A 22 -10.86 5.46 4.33
C THR A 22 -9.59 4.60 4.42
N VAL A 23 -8.68 4.91 5.34
CA VAL A 23 -7.42 4.18 5.53
C VAL A 23 -7.67 2.74 6.03
N GLY A 24 -8.72 2.52 6.82
CA GLY A 24 -9.15 1.19 7.25
C GLY A 24 -9.66 0.28 6.13
N THR A 25 -10.02 0.84 4.97
CA THR A 25 -10.51 0.06 3.81
C THR A 25 -9.43 -0.23 2.77
N ILE A 26 -8.18 0.13 3.06
CA ILE A 26 -7.04 -0.18 2.20
C ILE A 26 -6.88 -1.69 2.13
N THR A 27 -6.93 -2.23 0.92
CA THR A 27 -6.70 -3.64 0.61
C THR A 27 -5.66 -3.78 -0.50
N TYR A 28 -4.95 -4.91 -0.51
CA TYR A 28 -3.88 -5.18 -1.45
C TYR A 28 -4.20 -6.44 -2.24
N ARG A 29 -4.07 -6.37 -3.57
CA ARG A 29 -4.32 -7.51 -4.45
C ARG A 29 -3.15 -7.72 -5.38
N ILE A 30 -2.64 -8.94 -5.41
CA ILE A 30 -1.69 -9.40 -6.43
C ILE A 30 -2.53 -9.97 -7.57
N THR A 31 -2.41 -9.38 -8.75
CA THR A 31 -2.99 -9.86 -10.02
C THR A 31 -1.90 -10.54 -10.84
N ASP A 32 -2.25 -11.04 -12.03
CA ASP A 32 -1.28 -11.71 -12.90
C ASP A 32 -0.18 -10.77 -13.42
N THR A 33 -0.44 -9.46 -13.46
CA THR A 33 0.48 -8.47 -14.05
C THR A 33 0.90 -7.36 -13.08
N ALA A 34 0.19 -7.18 -11.97
CA ALA A 34 0.43 -6.07 -11.07
C ALA A 34 0.04 -6.32 -9.61
N LEU A 35 0.68 -5.58 -8.72
CA LEU A 35 0.18 -5.28 -7.38
C LEU A 35 -0.77 -4.08 -7.44
N GLU A 36 -1.98 -4.24 -6.92
CA GLU A 36 -2.99 -3.20 -6.79
C GLU A 36 -3.18 -2.81 -5.32
N VAL A 37 -3.19 -1.50 -5.06
CA VAL A 37 -3.68 -0.93 -3.80
C VAL A 37 -5.09 -0.41 -4.04
N ARG A 38 -6.02 -0.85 -3.21
CA ARG A 38 -7.45 -0.56 -3.36
C ARG A 38 -7.98 0.13 -2.12
N ILE A 39 -8.80 1.15 -2.31
CA ILE A 39 -9.53 1.86 -1.24
C ILE A 39 -11.00 1.77 -1.58
N LEU A 40 -11.84 1.36 -0.62
CA LEU A 40 -13.27 1.15 -0.86
C LEU A 40 -13.54 0.27 -2.11
N GLY A 41 -12.69 -0.74 -2.35
CA GLY A 41 -12.77 -1.65 -3.49
C GLY A 41 -12.30 -1.09 -4.84
N ARG A 42 -12.00 0.21 -4.95
CA ARG A 42 -11.48 0.84 -6.18
C ARG A 42 -9.95 0.82 -6.21
N VAL A 43 -9.36 0.55 -7.36
CA VAL A 43 -7.90 0.61 -7.54
C VAL A 43 -7.46 2.07 -7.55
N ILE A 44 -6.62 2.44 -6.57
CA ILE A 44 -6.07 3.79 -6.45
C ILE A 44 -4.62 3.83 -6.94
N ARG A 45 -3.88 2.73 -6.78
CA ARG A 45 -2.48 2.61 -7.20
C ARG A 45 -2.22 1.23 -7.77
N ARG A 46 -1.41 1.18 -8.83
CA ARG A 46 -0.97 -0.06 -9.49
C ARG A 46 0.55 -0.04 -9.66
N ILE A 47 1.19 -1.16 -9.39
CA ILE A 47 2.62 -1.40 -9.61
C ILE A 47 2.75 -2.66 -10.46
N LEU A 48 3.37 -2.54 -11.63
CA LEU A 48 3.60 -3.69 -12.51
C LEU A 48 4.58 -4.67 -11.83
N LEU A 49 4.28 -5.96 -11.90
CA LEU A 49 5.14 -7.00 -11.31
C LEU A 49 6.54 -6.99 -11.94
N ALA A 50 6.65 -6.71 -13.24
CA ALA A 50 7.93 -6.60 -13.95
C ALA A 50 8.81 -5.44 -13.45
N ASP A 51 8.19 -4.38 -12.92
CA ASP A 51 8.91 -3.24 -12.34
C ASP A 51 9.37 -3.51 -10.90
N ILE A 52 8.96 -4.62 -10.28
CA ILE A 52 9.42 -5.01 -8.95
C ILE A 52 10.83 -5.60 -9.05
N GLU A 53 11.77 -4.97 -8.34
CA GLU A 53 13.15 -5.43 -8.20
C GLU A 53 13.27 -6.41 -7.04
N GLU A 54 12.73 -6.03 -5.87
CA GLU A 54 12.88 -6.78 -4.63
C GLU A 54 11.69 -6.54 -3.69
N VAL A 55 11.36 -7.53 -2.87
CA VAL A 55 10.38 -7.42 -1.79
C VAL A 55 11.05 -7.79 -0.46
N HIS A 56 10.99 -6.90 0.53
CA HIS A 56 11.60 -7.12 1.84
C HIS A 56 10.77 -6.54 2.99
N ARG A 57 11.02 -7.02 4.21
CA ARG A 57 10.30 -6.62 5.43
C ARG A 57 10.96 -5.46 6.19
N ARG A 58 12.06 -4.93 5.66
CA ARG A 58 12.79 -3.80 6.26
C ARG A 58 12.17 -2.48 5.83
N GLY A 59 12.16 -1.50 6.72
CA GLY A 59 11.81 -0.13 6.37
C GLY A 59 12.85 0.50 5.44
N ALA A 60 12.41 1.44 4.61
CA ALA A 60 13.29 2.30 3.81
C ALA A 60 13.14 3.75 4.26
N LEU A 61 14.24 4.52 4.28
CA LEU A 61 14.19 5.93 4.72
C LEU A 61 13.37 6.81 3.77
N VAL A 62 13.45 6.56 2.46
CA VAL A 62 12.70 7.29 1.43
C VAL A 62 11.80 6.30 0.72
N HIS A 63 10.48 6.42 0.94
CA HIS A 63 9.48 5.51 0.38
C HIS A 63 8.14 6.20 0.15
N GLU A 64 7.39 5.69 -0.82
CA GLU A 64 5.98 5.99 -1.01
C GLU A 64 5.16 5.14 -0.03
N ASN A 65 4.43 5.77 0.91
CA ASN A 65 3.69 5.06 1.96
C ASN A 65 2.22 4.83 1.57
N TRP A 66 1.84 3.57 1.50
CA TRP A 66 0.48 3.08 1.27
C TRP A 66 0.05 2.07 2.35
N SER A 67 0.60 2.22 3.55
CA SER A 67 0.23 1.41 4.70
C SER A 67 -1.19 1.75 5.16
N SER A 68 -1.95 0.72 5.53
CA SER A 68 -3.17 0.84 6.29
C SER A 68 -2.87 1.25 7.74
N LEU A 69 -3.90 1.26 8.60
CA LEU A 69 -3.74 1.53 10.04
C LEU A 69 -2.75 0.56 10.73
N LYS A 70 -2.39 -0.57 10.09
CA LYS A 70 -1.48 -1.60 10.60
C LYS A 70 -0.02 -1.40 10.18
N PHE A 71 0.51 -0.18 10.30
CA PHE A 71 1.86 0.18 9.80
C PHE A 71 3.02 -0.66 10.38
N TRP A 72 2.83 -1.30 11.54
CA TRP A 72 3.80 -2.22 12.15
C TRP A 72 4.09 -3.48 11.31
N ASN A 73 3.13 -3.87 10.45
CA ASN A 73 3.21 -5.08 9.63
C ASN A 73 3.55 -4.74 8.17
N SER A 74 4.58 -3.93 7.96
CA SER A 74 4.88 -3.37 6.65
C SER A 74 5.72 -4.29 5.75
N VAL A 75 5.38 -4.32 4.46
CA VAL A 75 6.16 -4.91 3.39
C VAL A 75 6.66 -3.76 2.52
N THR A 76 7.96 -3.70 2.33
CA THR A 76 8.61 -2.73 1.44
C THR A 76 8.92 -3.39 0.12
N ILE A 77 8.54 -2.72 -0.95
CA ILE A 77 8.71 -3.15 -2.33
C ILE A 77 9.65 -2.16 -2.98
N ARG A 78 10.76 -2.66 -3.48
CA ARG A 78 11.71 -1.88 -4.27
C ARG A 78 11.36 -2.01 -5.75
N ARG A 79 11.17 -0.89 -6.40
CA ARG A 79 10.92 -0.74 -7.84
C ARG A 79 12.20 -0.47 -8.59
N ARG A 80 12.28 -0.96 -9.82
CA ARG A 80 13.38 -0.71 -10.76
C ARG A 80 13.38 0.75 -11.23
N SER A 81 12.20 1.34 -11.38
CA SER A 81 12.01 2.69 -11.93
C SER A 81 11.32 3.68 -10.95
N GLY A 82 11.34 4.96 -11.32
CA GLY A 82 10.68 6.05 -10.58
C GLY A 82 11.57 6.80 -9.57
N LEU A 83 11.10 7.98 -9.15
CA LEU A 83 11.79 8.87 -8.19
C LEU A 83 11.80 8.29 -6.77
N LEU A 84 10.68 7.68 -6.34
CA LEU A 84 10.56 6.97 -5.08
C LEU A 84 10.60 5.47 -5.34
N ARG A 85 11.79 4.87 -5.30
CA ARG A 85 11.94 3.45 -5.64
C ARG A 85 11.32 2.52 -4.61
N ASN A 86 11.25 2.93 -3.34
CA ASN A 86 10.64 2.12 -2.31
C ASN A 86 9.16 2.44 -2.16
N PHE A 87 8.36 1.41 -1.98
CA PHE A 87 6.93 1.46 -1.84
C PHE A 87 6.51 0.59 -0.66
N MET A 88 5.85 1.16 0.34
CA MET A 88 5.51 0.47 1.58
C MET A 88 4.01 0.22 1.69
N ILE A 89 3.63 -1.01 2.01
CA ILE A 89 2.25 -1.44 2.26
C ILE A 89 2.18 -2.21 3.57
N SER A 90 0.99 -2.40 4.14
CA SER A 90 0.82 -3.19 5.37
C SER A 90 -0.32 -4.21 5.25
N PRO A 91 -0.11 -5.30 4.50
CA PRO A 91 -1.09 -6.38 4.36
C PRO A 91 -1.32 -7.12 5.69
N ASP A 92 -2.45 -7.83 5.80
CA ASP A 92 -2.83 -8.54 7.02
C ASP A 92 -1.85 -9.65 7.44
N ASP A 93 -1.35 -10.40 6.45
CA ASP A 93 -0.34 -11.45 6.62
C ASP A 93 0.90 -11.09 5.77
N PRO A 94 1.82 -10.28 6.33
CA PRO A 94 2.87 -9.67 5.53
C PRO A 94 3.97 -10.62 5.08
N ASP A 95 4.26 -11.67 5.83
CA ASP A 95 5.30 -12.63 5.46
C ASP A 95 4.81 -13.51 4.30
N ARG A 96 3.57 -14.02 4.40
CA ARG A 96 2.94 -14.76 3.30
C ARG A 96 2.72 -13.87 2.08
N PHE A 97 2.31 -12.62 2.28
CA PHE A 97 2.11 -11.67 1.18
C PHE A 97 3.43 -11.36 0.46
N ALA A 98 4.51 -11.09 1.20
CA ALA A 98 5.82 -10.82 0.63
C ALA A 98 6.34 -12.02 -0.19
N ALA A 99 6.20 -13.24 0.34
CA ALA A 99 6.60 -14.46 -0.38
C ALA A 99 5.81 -14.62 -1.70
N ARG A 100 4.48 -14.43 -1.66
CA ARG A 100 3.63 -14.51 -2.86
C ARG A 100 3.96 -13.42 -3.89
N LEU A 101 4.23 -12.20 -3.44
CA LEU A 101 4.56 -11.08 -4.32
C LEU A 101 5.92 -11.28 -4.98
N GLN A 102 6.92 -11.72 -4.22
CA GLN A 102 8.24 -12.01 -4.73
C GLN A 102 8.21 -13.12 -5.80
N GLU A 103 7.42 -14.16 -5.56
CA GLU A 103 7.21 -15.24 -6.51
C GLU A 103 6.50 -14.76 -7.79
N ALA A 104 5.43 -13.97 -7.65
CA ALA A 104 4.72 -13.39 -8.79
C ALA A 104 5.61 -12.47 -9.63
N ALA A 105 6.44 -11.65 -8.97
CA ALA A 105 7.41 -10.77 -9.64
C ALA A 105 8.43 -11.59 -10.45
N ARG A 106 8.98 -12.68 -9.89
CA ARG A 106 9.92 -13.56 -10.60
C ARG A 106 9.31 -14.18 -11.85
N ARG A 107 8.08 -14.70 -11.76
CA ARG A 107 7.36 -15.28 -12.91
C ARG A 107 7.14 -14.25 -14.01
N SER A 108 6.75 -13.03 -13.65
CA SER A 108 6.51 -11.96 -14.62
C SER A 108 7.76 -11.55 -15.42
N VAL A 109 8.97 -11.77 -14.88
CA VAL A 109 10.23 -11.51 -15.59
C VAL A 109 10.60 -12.71 -16.48
N GLY A 110 10.34 -13.93 -16.02
CA GLY A 110 10.55 -15.16 -16.80
C GLY A 110 9.70 -15.19 -18.07
N ASP A 111 8.42 -14.80 -17.98
CA ASP A 111 7.49 -14.76 -19.13
C ASP A 111 7.85 -13.70 -20.19
N VAL A 112 8.62 -12.67 -19.83
CA VAL A 112 9.04 -11.61 -20.78
C VAL A 112 10.23 -12.05 -21.64
N THR A 113 10.90 -13.15 -21.29
CA THR A 113 12.14 -13.60 -21.93
C THR A 113 11.96 -14.78 -22.89
N LEU A 114 10.72 -15.21 -23.15
CA LEU A 114 10.36 -16.29 -24.08
C LEU A 114 9.71 -15.76 -25.37
#